data_AF-A0AAV2N4A2-F1
#
_entry.id   AF-A0AAV2N4A2-F1
#
_cell.length_a   1.000
_cell.length_b   1.000
_cell.length_c   1.000
_cell.angle_alpha   90.00
_cell.angle_beta   90.00
_cell.angle_gamma   90.00
#
_symmetry.space_group_name_H-M   'P 1'
#
loop_
_entity.id
_entity.type
_entity.pdbx_description
1 polymer ?
#
loop_
_entity_poly.entity_id
_entity_poly.type
_entity_poly.pdbx_seq_one_letter_code
_entity_poly.pdbx_strand_id
1 'polypeptide(L)'
;MTRGFYVIVFALIPAILASIPNVDRKVGSKHKDYSTCLTETDTTENDIYTIGDIINDRYNQSENQEKVRKNGCLIHCLLKKENVIEESEFNIEKMHTEFTKKTNAQPGDNAYKALDDCIEKVKDITDKCEKSLALVACYIKAETRL
;
A
#
# COMPACT_ATOMS: atom_id res chain seq x y z
N MET A 1 -8.77 -61.02 11.16
CA MET A 1 -8.45 -60.02 12.20
C MET A 1 -7.06 -59.46 11.89
N THR A 2 -7.01 -58.37 11.13
CA THR A 2 -5.79 -57.63 10.80
C THR A 2 -6.18 -56.16 10.78
N ARG A 3 -6.05 -55.51 11.94
CA ARG A 3 -6.26 -54.08 12.13
C ARG A 3 -5.02 -53.36 11.60
N GLY A 4 -5.05 -52.96 10.33
CA GLY A 4 -4.06 -52.06 9.74
C GLY A 4 -4.44 -50.62 10.04
N PHE A 5 -3.73 -49.99 10.97
CA PHE A 5 -3.84 -48.57 11.28
C PHE A 5 -3.31 -47.73 10.11
N TYR A 6 -4.20 -47.07 9.36
CA TYR A 6 -3.82 -45.95 8.49
C TYR A 6 -3.98 -44.64 9.27
N VAL A 7 -2.95 -44.30 10.04
CA VAL A 7 -2.75 -42.93 10.57
C VAL A 7 -2.04 -42.16 9.45
N ILE A 8 -2.81 -41.49 8.58
CA ILE A 8 -2.23 -40.54 7.63
C ILE A 8 -2.11 -39.20 8.33
N VAL A 9 -0.84 -38.88 8.57
CA VAL A 9 -0.27 -37.63 9.05
C VAL A 9 -0.72 -36.46 8.17
N PHE A 10 -1.63 -35.61 8.69
CA PHE A 10 -1.82 -34.23 8.23
C PHE A 10 -1.46 -33.23 9.34
N ALA A 11 -0.42 -33.55 10.11
CA ALA A 11 0.11 -32.69 11.16
C ALA A 11 1.32 -31.89 10.66
N LEU A 12 1.22 -31.21 9.51
CA LEU A 12 2.18 -30.20 9.05
C LEU A 12 1.50 -29.24 8.06
N ILE A 13 0.63 -28.36 8.55
CA ILE A 13 0.63 -27.00 8.03
C ILE A 13 1.32 -26.18 9.11
N PRO A 14 2.56 -25.70 8.89
CA PRO A 14 3.21 -24.87 9.87
C PRO A 14 2.33 -23.66 10.13
N ALA A 15 2.04 -23.44 11.42
CA ALA A 15 1.44 -22.22 11.90
C ALA A 15 2.38 -21.05 11.59
N ILE A 16 2.30 -20.53 10.38
CA ILE A 16 2.76 -19.18 10.04
C ILE A 16 1.52 -18.33 9.77
N LEU A 17 0.55 -18.41 10.67
CA LEU A 17 -0.33 -17.28 10.94
C LEU A 17 0.32 -16.48 12.07
N ALA A 18 1.57 -16.04 11.84
CA ALA A 18 1.98 -14.79 12.47
C ALA A 18 1.08 -13.75 11.82
N SER A 19 -0.03 -13.44 12.48
CA SER A 19 -0.97 -12.42 12.06
C SER A 19 -0.21 -11.12 11.89
N ILE A 20 0.20 -10.80 10.66
CA ILE A 20 0.64 -9.46 10.30
C ILE A 20 -0.58 -8.59 10.58
N PRO A 21 -0.55 -7.72 11.61
CA PRO A 21 -1.72 -6.92 11.91
C PRO A 21 -1.99 -6.03 10.68
N ASN A 22 -3.23 -6.04 10.20
CA ASN A 22 -3.78 -5.15 9.16
C ASN A 22 -3.63 -5.56 7.68
N VAL A 23 -3.38 -6.82 7.32
CA VAL A 23 -3.34 -7.23 5.89
C VAL A 23 -4.67 -7.02 5.17
N ASP A 24 -5.81 -7.19 5.83
CA ASP A 24 -7.14 -6.98 5.23
C ASP A 24 -7.55 -5.50 5.16
N ARG A 25 -6.74 -4.60 5.71
CA ARG A 25 -7.03 -3.16 5.70
C ARG A 25 -6.89 -2.61 4.27
N LYS A 26 -7.90 -1.90 3.81
CA LYS A 26 -7.88 -1.15 2.55
C LYS A 26 -6.87 -0.02 2.58
N VAL A 27 -6.08 0.12 1.53
CA VAL A 27 -5.08 1.19 1.42
C VAL A 27 -5.77 2.55 1.44
N GLY A 28 -5.23 3.50 2.20
CA GLY A 28 -5.79 4.84 2.34
C GLY A 28 -6.98 4.97 3.29
N SER A 29 -7.59 3.88 3.76
CA SER A 29 -8.84 3.91 4.54
C SER A 29 -8.77 4.62 5.91
N LYS A 30 -7.57 4.87 6.44
CA LYS A 30 -7.38 5.69 7.66
C LYS A 30 -7.30 7.20 7.39
N HIS A 31 -7.27 7.61 6.14
CA HIS A 31 -7.16 9.02 5.79
C HIS A 31 -8.51 9.72 6.02
N LYS A 32 -8.50 10.92 6.61
CA LYS A 32 -9.73 11.67 6.92
C LYS A 32 -10.57 11.99 5.67
N ASP A 33 -9.91 12.21 4.53
CA ASP A 33 -10.55 12.53 3.25
C ASP A 33 -10.87 11.29 2.39
N TYR A 34 -10.82 10.08 2.98
CA TYR A 34 -11.00 8.83 2.24
C TYR A 34 -12.36 8.73 1.53
N SER A 35 -13.47 9.01 2.21
CA SER A 35 -14.81 8.99 1.60
C SER A 35 -14.99 10.05 0.51
N THR A 36 -14.42 11.24 0.72
CA THR A 36 -14.40 12.31 -0.27
C THR A 36 -13.66 11.86 -1.52
N CYS A 37 -12.46 11.29 -1.37
CA CYS A 37 -11.67 10.85 -2.52
C CYS A 37 -12.25 9.63 -3.23
N LEU A 38 -12.93 8.72 -2.52
CA LEU A 38 -13.72 7.66 -3.18
C LEU A 38 -14.75 8.25 -4.14
N THR A 39 -15.47 9.29 -3.69
CA THR A 39 -16.48 9.98 -4.50
C THR A 39 -15.86 10.73 -5.67
N GLU A 40 -14.81 11.53 -5.43
CA GLU A 40 -14.13 12.33 -6.47
C GLU A 40 -13.47 11.47 -7.56
N THR A 41 -13.13 10.21 -7.25
CA THR A 41 -12.45 9.29 -8.17
C THR A 41 -13.37 8.21 -8.74
N ASP A 42 -14.68 8.29 -8.50
CA ASP A 42 -15.67 7.27 -8.91
C ASP A 42 -15.22 5.84 -8.54
N THR A 43 -14.73 5.72 -7.30
CA THR A 43 -14.16 4.48 -6.77
C THR A 43 -15.00 4.00 -5.61
N THR A 44 -15.29 2.69 -5.58
CA THR A 44 -16.05 2.07 -4.50
C THR A 44 -15.15 1.30 -3.55
N GLU A 45 -15.69 0.97 -2.38
CA GLU A 45 -15.02 0.13 -1.39
C GLU A 45 -14.56 -1.24 -1.95
N ASN A 46 -15.25 -1.80 -2.94
CA ASN A 46 -14.90 -3.09 -3.53
C ASN A 46 -13.72 -2.99 -4.52
N ASP A 47 -13.46 -1.79 -5.01
CA ASP A 47 -12.35 -1.50 -5.91
C ASP A 47 -11.03 -1.36 -5.15
N ILE A 48 -11.01 -1.25 -3.83
CA ILE A 48 -9.78 -0.90 -3.10
C ILE A 48 -8.93 -2.12 -2.79
N TYR A 49 -7.64 -2.01 -3.09
CA TYR A 49 -6.67 -3.01 -2.67
C TYR A 49 -6.49 -2.98 -1.15
N THR A 50 -6.34 -4.16 -0.58
CA THR A 50 -5.89 -4.33 0.79
C THR A 50 -4.37 -4.20 0.87
N ILE A 51 -3.84 -3.99 2.06
CA ILE A 51 -2.39 -4.02 2.30
C ILE A 51 -1.81 -5.37 1.89
N GLY A 52 -2.52 -6.46 2.16
CA GLY A 52 -2.15 -7.81 1.73
C GLY A 52 -2.06 -7.92 0.21
N ASP A 53 -2.95 -7.30 -0.54
CA ASP A 53 -2.89 -7.29 -2.01
C ASP A 53 -1.63 -6.58 -2.52
N ILE A 54 -1.24 -5.47 -1.89
CA ILE A 54 -0.02 -4.72 -2.24
C ILE A 54 1.24 -5.54 -1.93
N ILE A 55 1.32 -6.13 -0.73
CA ILE A 55 2.48 -6.94 -0.29
C ILE A 55 2.67 -8.14 -1.21
N ASN A 56 1.57 -8.79 -1.62
CA ASN A 56 1.59 -9.95 -2.50
C ASN A 56 1.56 -9.60 -4.00
N ASP A 57 1.85 -8.35 -4.37
CA ASP A 57 1.98 -7.94 -5.78
C ASP A 57 0.72 -8.12 -6.64
N ARG A 58 -0.46 -8.25 -6.04
CA ARG A 58 -1.72 -8.50 -6.78
C ARG A 58 -2.15 -7.33 -7.65
N TYR A 59 -1.69 -6.11 -7.33
CA TYR A 59 -1.94 -4.92 -8.14
C TYR A 59 -1.15 -4.93 -9.47
N ASN A 60 -0.09 -5.72 -9.59
CA ASN A 60 0.70 -5.83 -10.83
C ASN A 60 0.14 -6.89 -11.79
N GLN A 61 -0.97 -7.56 -11.45
CA GLN A 61 -1.62 -8.55 -12.29
C GLN A 61 -2.43 -7.84 -13.38
N SER A 62 -2.14 -8.15 -14.65
CA SER A 62 -2.71 -7.49 -15.83
C SER A 62 -4.23 -7.60 -15.97
N GLU A 63 -4.85 -8.52 -15.22
CA GLU A 63 -6.28 -8.81 -15.28
C GLU A 63 -7.17 -7.67 -14.75
N ASN A 64 -6.61 -6.65 -14.09
CA ASN A 64 -7.43 -5.57 -13.53
C ASN A 64 -6.81 -4.16 -13.62
N GLN A 65 -6.45 -3.74 -14.83
CA GLN A 65 -5.91 -2.39 -15.09
C GLN A 65 -6.84 -1.26 -14.58
N GLU A 66 -8.15 -1.45 -14.63
CA GLU A 66 -9.10 -0.46 -14.11
C GLU A 66 -8.97 -0.30 -12.58
N LYS A 67 -8.89 -1.42 -11.84
CA LYS A 67 -8.69 -1.38 -10.38
C LYS A 67 -7.36 -0.74 -10.02
N VAL A 68 -6.29 -1.03 -10.77
CA VAL A 68 -4.99 -0.36 -10.61
C VAL A 68 -5.13 1.15 -10.77
N ARG A 69 -5.77 1.60 -11.86
CA ARG A 69 -6.02 3.02 -12.13
C ARG A 69 -6.84 3.67 -11.01
N LYS A 70 -7.95 3.05 -10.60
CA LYS A 70 -8.81 3.55 -9.51
C LYS A 70 -8.05 3.73 -8.21
N ASN A 71 -7.25 2.74 -7.81
CA ASN A 71 -6.44 2.84 -6.60
C ASN A 71 -5.36 3.91 -6.74
N GLY A 72 -4.68 4.01 -7.88
CA GLY A 72 -3.70 5.07 -8.11
C GLY A 72 -4.30 6.46 -8.03
N CYS A 73 -5.47 6.66 -8.62
CA CYS A 73 -6.15 7.95 -8.59
C CYS A 73 -6.73 8.27 -7.19
N LEU A 74 -7.20 7.26 -6.45
CA LEU A 74 -7.57 7.42 -5.05
C LEU A 74 -6.39 7.89 -4.21
N ILE A 75 -5.23 7.23 -4.31
CA ILE A 75 -4.03 7.63 -3.57
C ILE A 75 -3.57 9.03 -3.98
N HIS A 76 -3.58 9.33 -5.28
CA HIS A 76 -3.28 10.67 -5.77
C HIS A 76 -4.19 11.73 -5.12
N CYS A 77 -5.50 11.48 -5.08
CA CYS A 77 -6.45 12.38 -4.43
C CYS A 77 -6.09 12.61 -2.96
N LEU A 78 -5.81 11.55 -2.20
CA LEU A 78 -5.45 11.67 -0.78
C LEU A 78 -4.18 12.50 -0.59
N LEU A 79 -3.13 12.21 -1.35
CA LEU A 79 -1.87 12.97 -1.33
C LEU A 79 -2.09 14.44 -1.71
N LYS A 80 -2.96 14.71 -2.68
CA LYS A 80 -3.31 16.07 -3.11
C LYS A 80 -4.03 16.84 -2.01
N LYS A 81 -4.94 16.22 -1.24
CA LYS A 81 -5.60 16.87 -0.08
C LYS A 81 -4.60 17.28 1.01
N GLU A 82 -3.44 16.63 1.08
CA GLU A 82 -2.36 16.99 2.00
C GLU A 82 -1.37 18.02 1.43
N ASN A 83 -1.55 18.39 0.16
CA ASN A 83 -0.64 19.25 -0.61
C ASN A 83 0.78 18.67 -0.70
N VAL A 84 0.93 17.34 -0.63
CA VAL A 84 2.23 16.66 -0.80
C VAL A 84 2.51 16.28 -2.26
N ILE A 85 1.51 16.41 -3.13
CA ILE A 85 1.63 16.23 -4.58
C ILE A 85 0.73 17.23 -5.31
N GLU A 86 1.21 17.76 -6.44
CA GLU A 86 0.40 18.48 -7.43
C GLU A 86 0.71 17.91 -8.82
N GLU A 87 -0.34 17.54 -9.56
CA GLU A 87 -0.21 16.69 -10.76
C GLU A 87 0.70 15.46 -10.51
N SER A 88 1.88 15.38 -11.14
CA SER A 88 2.85 14.32 -10.94
C SER A 88 4.05 14.71 -10.06
N GLU A 89 4.07 15.93 -9.53
CA GLU A 89 5.22 16.50 -8.84
C GLU A 89 5.03 16.47 -7.34
N PHE A 90 5.96 15.83 -6.63
CA PHE A 90 5.93 15.76 -5.18
C PHE A 90 6.49 17.02 -4.55
N ASN A 91 5.80 17.53 -3.54
CA ASN A 91 6.37 18.50 -2.61
C ASN A 91 7.11 17.73 -1.50
N ILE A 92 8.41 17.50 -1.70
CA ILE A 92 9.24 16.66 -0.82
C ILE A 92 9.27 17.18 0.61
N GLU A 93 9.46 18.49 0.81
CA GLU A 93 9.48 19.11 2.14
C GLU A 93 8.15 18.90 2.89
N LYS A 94 7.03 19.09 2.19
CA LYS A 94 5.69 18.87 2.75
C LYS A 94 5.45 17.38 3.03
N MET A 95 5.89 16.51 2.13
CA MET A 95 5.78 15.05 2.29
C MET A 95 6.50 14.57 3.54
N HIS A 96 7.74 15.00 3.73
CA HIS A 96 8.54 14.77 4.93
C HIS A 96 7.84 15.27 6.19
N THR A 97 7.34 16.51 6.17
CA THR A 97 6.64 17.10 7.31
C THR A 97 5.40 16.30 7.71
N GLU A 98 4.55 15.94 6.74
CA GLU A 98 3.33 15.16 7.02
C GLU A 98 3.66 13.69 7.39
N PHE A 99 4.73 13.12 6.85
CA PHE A 99 5.20 11.79 7.21
C PHE A 99 5.64 11.73 8.67
N THR A 100 6.46 12.68 9.13
CA THR A 100 6.88 12.79 10.53
C THR A 100 5.68 12.94 11.46
N LYS A 101 4.69 13.77 11.12
CA LYS A 101 3.47 13.93 11.93
C LYS A 101 2.66 12.64 12.08
N LYS A 102 2.61 11.82 11.04
CA LYS A 102 1.80 10.59 11.01
C LYS A 102 2.49 9.39 11.65
N THR A 103 3.80 9.31 11.54
CA THR A 103 4.59 8.12 11.93
C THR A 103 5.47 8.35 13.14
N ASN A 104 5.73 9.61 13.50
CA ASN A 104 6.78 10.05 14.43
C ASN A 104 8.21 9.73 13.99
N ALA A 105 8.42 9.16 12.80
CA ALA A 105 9.75 8.89 12.26
C ALA A 105 10.51 10.19 11.99
N GLN A 106 11.81 10.18 12.26
CA GLN A 106 12.74 11.29 12.09
C GLN A 106 13.71 11.03 10.94
N PRO A 107 14.35 12.08 10.38
CA PRO A 107 15.44 11.90 9.44
C PRO A 107 16.54 10.98 10.04
N GLY A 108 16.90 9.93 9.30
CA GLY A 108 17.83 8.90 9.75
C GLY A 108 17.17 7.59 10.20
N ASP A 109 15.87 7.61 10.51
CA ASP A 109 15.11 6.39 10.77
C ASP A 109 14.93 5.57 9.49
N ASN A 110 14.88 4.24 9.64
CA ASN A 110 14.70 3.33 8.50
C ASN A 110 13.41 3.63 7.70
N ALA A 111 12.33 4.05 8.38
CA ALA A 111 11.08 4.43 7.74
C ALA A 111 11.22 5.69 6.86
N TYR A 112 12.02 6.65 7.31
CA TYR A 112 12.31 7.87 6.55
C TYR A 112 13.15 7.55 5.31
N LYS A 113 14.19 6.72 5.48
CA LYS A 113 14.99 6.23 4.36
C LYS A 113 14.16 5.45 3.33
N ALA A 114 13.26 4.59 3.81
CA ALA A 114 12.35 3.84 2.95
C ALA A 114 11.44 4.78 2.12
N LEU A 115 10.95 5.87 2.72
CA LEU A 115 10.19 6.88 1.99
C LEU A 115 11.05 7.53 0.89
N ASP A 116 12.26 8.00 1.22
CA ASP A 116 13.15 8.67 0.26
C ASP A 116 13.54 7.75 -0.91
N ASP A 117 13.91 6.50 -0.60
CA ASP A 117 14.23 5.49 -1.62
C ASP A 117 13.04 5.25 -2.56
N CYS A 118 11.81 5.26 -2.01
CA CYS A 118 10.59 5.07 -2.80
C CYS A 118 10.23 6.31 -3.64
N ILE A 119 10.43 7.52 -3.14
CA ILE A 119 10.26 8.76 -3.89
C ILE A 119 11.21 8.77 -5.10
N GLU A 120 12.49 8.47 -4.88
CA GLU A 120 13.50 8.42 -5.93
C GLU A 120 13.16 7.37 -6.99
N LYS A 121 12.68 6.19 -6.57
CA LYS A 121 12.32 5.10 -7.48
C LYS A 121 11.18 5.45 -8.45
N VAL A 122 10.27 6.32 -8.05
CA VAL A 122 9.08 6.66 -8.86
C VAL A 122 9.20 8.02 -9.56
N LYS A 123 10.31 8.73 -9.39
CA LYS A 123 10.46 10.13 -9.82
C LYS A 123 10.15 10.38 -11.30
N ASP A 124 10.50 9.42 -12.16
CA ASP A 124 10.36 9.53 -13.62
C ASP A 124 8.97 9.10 -14.13
N ILE A 125 8.07 8.63 -13.26
CA ILE A 125 6.70 8.30 -13.63
C ILE A 125 5.90 9.61 -13.81
N THR A 126 5.32 9.77 -15.00
CA THR A 126 4.57 10.99 -15.38
C THR A 126 3.07 10.88 -15.12
N ASP A 127 2.49 9.68 -15.19
CA ASP A 127 1.08 9.50 -14.84
C ASP A 127 0.90 9.64 -13.32
N LYS A 128 0.06 10.60 -12.91
CA LYS A 128 -0.13 10.92 -11.49
C LYS A 128 -0.75 9.80 -10.68
N CYS A 129 -1.64 8.99 -11.28
CA CYS A 129 -2.28 7.88 -10.61
C CYS A 129 -1.28 6.73 -10.45
N GLU A 130 -0.55 6.40 -11.52
CA GLU A 130 0.52 5.39 -11.50
C GLU A 130 1.61 5.74 -10.49
N LYS A 131 2.12 6.99 -10.51
CA LYS A 131 3.17 7.46 -9.61
C LYS A 131 2.75 7.35 -8.15
N SER A 132 1.52 7.76 -7.85
CA SER A 132 0.97 7.72 -6.48
C SER A 132 0.81 6.30 -5.98
N LEU A 133 0.31 5.38 -6.81
CA LEU A 133 0.21 3.96 -6.44
C LEU A 133 1.59 3.34 -6.25
N ALA A 134 2.52 3.60 -7.16
CA ALA A 134 3.88 3.08 -7.11
C ALA A 134 4.61 3.53 -5.84
N LEU A 135 4.45 4.80 -5.43
CA LEU A 135 5.02 5.33 -4.19
C LEU A 135 4.51 4.54 -2.97
N VAL A 136 3.20 4.44 -2.81
CA VAL A 136 2.59 3.77 -1.65
C VAL A 136 2.89 2.27 -1.66
N ALA A 137 2.85 1.62 -2.82
CA ALA A 137 3.19 0.22 -2.95
C ALA A 137 4.66 -0.06 -2.60
N CYS A 138 5.57 0.83 -3.03
CA CYS A 138 6.98 0.76 -2.65
C CYS A 138 7.14 0.89 -1.13
N TYR A 139 6.52 1.91 -0.52
CA TYR A 139 6.67 2.17 0.91
C TYR A 139 6.12 1.02 1.78
N ILE A 140 4.91 0.53 1.48
CA ILE A 140 4.31 -0.61 2.20
C ILE A 140 5.21 -1.84 2.16
N LYS A 141 5.85 -2.11 1.01
CA LYS A 141 6.77 -3.24 0.87
C LYS A 141 8.13 -3.02 1.53
N ALA A 142 8.56 -1.78 1.66
CA ALA A 142 9.77 -1.44 2.39
C ALA A 142 9.53 -1.58 3.90
N GLU A 143 8.39 -1.08 4.39
CA GLU A 143 7.97 -1.14 5.79
C GLU A 143 7.90 -2.59 6.32
N THR A 144 7.47 -3.55 5.51
CA THR A 144 7.41 -4.97 5.91
C THR A 144 8.78 -5.62 6.12
N ARG A 145 9.87 -4.93 5.76
CA ARG A 145 11.25 -5.39 5.89
C ARG A 145 12.02 -4.63 6.99
N LEU A 146 11.39 -3.63 7.62
CA LEU A 146 11.98 -2.84 8.71
C LEU A 146 11.83 -3.54 10.06
#